data_AF-A0A5N7SA24-F1
#
_entry.id   AF-A0A5N7SA24-F1
#
_cell.length_a   1.000
_cell.length_b   1.000
_cell.length_c   1.000
_cell.angle_alpha   90.00
_cell.angle_beta   90.00
_cell.angle_gamma   90.00
#
_symmetry.space_group_name_H-M   'P 1'
#
loop_
_entity.id
_entity.type
_entity.pdbx_description
1 polymer ?
#
loop_
_entity_poly.entity_id
_entity_poly.type
_entity_poly.pdbx_seq_one_letter_code
_entity_poly.pdbx_strand_id
1 'polypeptide(L)'
;MDKPAYSWSQDEEIWHGPFGSIDEAIKDAFDTCGQDVTEVSIGETEVIDTGALLTADQFCDLAQERLSDEIGESGDDFLSGATAEQRAELDALLAAWVAKVEPGPYYRVDGWKAHRFADYRLNREAE
;
A
#
# COMPACT_ATOMS: atom_id res chain seq x y z
N MET A 1 -21.63 -4.87 2.80
CA MET A 1 -20.35 -4.19 3.00
C MET A 1 -19.60 -5.02 4.00
N ASP A 2 -18.40 -5.47 3.63
CA ASP A 2 -17.50 -6.04 4.60
C ASP A 2 -17.20 -4.97 5.67
N LYS A 3 -17.07 -5.40 6.92
CA LYS A 3 -16.78 -4.50 8.04
C LYS A 3 -15.44 -3.80 7.76
N PRO A 4 -15.31 -2.48 7.95
CA PRO A 4 -14.03 -1.80 7.78
C PRO A 4 -12.98 -2.44 8.69
N ALA A 5 -11.78 -2.60 8.15
CA ALA A 5 -10.60 -2.99 8.90
C ALA A 5 -9.75 -1.76 9.20
N TYR A 6 -8.95 -1.84 10.26
CA TYR A 6 -8.22 -0.70 10.81
C TYR A 6 -6.74 -1.04 10.97
N SER A 7 -5.90 -0.02 10.89
CA SER A 7 -4.47 -0.15 11.15
C SER A 7 -4.01 1.00 12.03
N TRP A 8 -3.01 0.75 12.88
CA TRP A 8 -2.41 1.78 13.74
C TRP A 8 -0.97 2.06 13.35
N SER A 9 -0.50 3.28 13.63
CA SER A 9 0.87 3.71 13.45
C SER A 9 1.30 4.67 14.56
N GLN A 10 2.55 4.56 15.01
CA GLN A 10 3.16 5.50 15.95
C GLN A 10 3.75 6.74 15.28
N ASP A 11 4.09 6.63 13.98
CA ASP A 11 4.89 7.61 13.24
C ASP A 11 4.27 8.00 11.88
N GLU A 12 3.11 7.42 11.55
CA GLU A 12 2.38 7.61 10.30
C GLU A 12 3.09 7.03 9.05
N GLU A 13 4.22 6.32 9.25
CA GLU A 13 5.00 5.69 8.18
C GLU A 13 4.78 4.17 8.15
N ILE A 14 4.85 3.51 9.31
CA ILE A 14 4.67 2.06 9.44
C ILE A 14 3.32 1.77 10.06
N TRP A 15 2.51 0.99 9.35
CA TRP A 15 1.13 0.66 9.71
C TRP A 15 1.02 -0.81 10.11
N HIS A 16 0.47 -1.06 11.31
CA HIS A 16 0.28 -2.38 11.90
C HIS A 16 -1.18 -2.82 11.81
N GLY A 17 -1.45 -4.05 11.40
CA GLY A 17 -2.79 -4.58 11.16
C GLY A 17 -2.85 -5.48 9.93
N PRO A 18 -4.04 -5.73 9.35
CA PRO A 18 -5.35 -5.13 9.68
C PRO A 18 -6.04 -5.70 10.93
N PHE A 19 -6.83 -4.88 11.62
CA PHE A 19 -7.66 -5.22 12.79
C PHE A 19 -9.15 -5.02 12.50
N GLY A 20 -10.02 -5.77 13.18
CA GLY A 20 -11.46 -5.74 12.94
C GLY A 20 -12.21 -4.57 13.61
N SER A 21 -11.52 -3.74 14.39
CA SER A 21 -12.06 -2.52 15.02
C SER A 21 -10.96 -1.58 15.50
N ILE A 22 -11.31 -0.32 15.77
CA ILE A 22 -10.43 0.65 16.43
C ILE A 22 -10.01 0.17 17.82
N ASP A 23 -10.92 -0.47 18.58
CA ASP A 23 -10.63 -0.99 19.93
C ASP A 23 -9.56 -2.10 19.90
N GLU A 24 -9.61 -2.98 18.89
CA GLU A 24 -8.57 -3.99 18.67
C GLU A 24 -7.24 -3.35 18.28
N ALA A 25 -7.25 -2.40 17.35
CA ALA A 25 -6.06 -1.70 16.89
C ALA A 25 -5.36 -0.93 18.01
N ILE A 26 -6.13 -0.17 18.81
CA ILE A 26 -5.54 0.61 19.91
C ILE A 26 -5.03 -0.28 21.05
N LYS A 27 -5.68 -1.42 21.28
CA LYS A 27 -5.20 -2.41 22.24
C LYS A 27 -3.86 -3.01 21.79
N ASP A 28 -3.77 -3.41 20.54
CA ASP A 28 -2.52 -3.94 19.97
C ASP A 28 -1.38 -2.91 20.03
N ALA A 29 -1.68 -1.66 19.69
CA ALA A 29 -0.75 -0.54 19.82
C ALA A 29 -0.26 -0.36 21.27
N PHE A 30 -1.18 -0.39 22.24
CA PHE A 30 -0.83 -0.28 23.65
C PHE A 30 0.03 -1.43 24.16
N ASP A 31 -0.18 -2.64 23.65
CA ASP A 31 0.60 -3.82 24.04
C ASP A 31 1.99 -3.85 23.36
N THR A 32 2.15 -3.15 22.23
CA THR A 32 3.35 -3.21 21.36
C THR A 32 4.28 -2.00 21.48
N CYS A 33 3.74 -0.78 21.60
CA CYS A 33 4.55 0.45 21.60
C CYS A 33 5.47 0.58 22.82
N GLY A 34 6.55 1.36 22.70
CA GLY A 34 7.42 1.74 23.82
C GLY A 34 6.65 2.49 24.92
N GLN A 35 7.07 2.34 26.19
CA GLN A 35 6.37 2.84 27.40
C GLN A 35 6.01 4.34 27.35
N ASP A 36 6.80 5.13 26.65
CA ASP A 36 6.70 6.58 26.47
C ASP A 36 5.66 7.04 25.43
N VAL A 37 5.18 6.14 24.57
CA VAL A 37 4.10 6.43 23.63
C VAL A 37 2.77 6.54 24.37
N THR A 38 2.04 7.63 24.13
CA THR A 38 0.74 7.93 24.78
C THR A 38 -0.44 8.01 23.82
N GLU A 39 -0.16 8.13 22.52
CA GLU A 39 -1.14 8.15 21.44
C GLU A 39 -0.57 7.53 20.17
N VAL A 40 -1.45 7.02 19.32
CA VAL A 40 -1.12 6.47 18.00
C VAL A 40 -2.14 6.95 16.97
N SER A 41 -1.77 6.98 15.70
CA SER A 41 -2.67 7.25 14.59
C SER A 41 -3.39 5.96 14.20
N ILE A 42 -4.72 5.99 14.05
CA ILE A 42 -5.53 4.84 13.59
C ILE A 42 -6.39 5.28 12.41
N GLY A 43 -6.38 4.49 11.34
CA GLY A 43 -7.19 4.73 10.14
C GLY A 43 -7.80 3.47 9.56
N GLU A 44 -8.69 3.65 8.58
CA GLU A 44 -9.33 2.55 7.86
C GLU A 44 -8.40 2.03 6.76
N THR A 45 -8.37 0.71 6.60
CA THR A 45 -7.56 0.04 5.58
C THR A 45 -8.37 -0.22 4.33
N GLU A 46 -7.82 0.14 3.17
CA GLU A 46 -8.36 -0.21 1.86
C GLU A 46 -7.35 -1.06 1.10
N VAL A 47 -7.77 -2.26 0.68
CA VAL A 47 -6.93 -3.15 -0.14
C VAL A 47 -6.70 -2.50 -1.50
N ILE A 48 -5.44 -2.39 -1.89
CA ILE A 48 -5.03 -1.86 -3.19
C ILE A 48 -4.95 -3.02 -4.20
N ASP A 49 -5.47 -2.78 -5.40
CA ASP A 49 -5.16 -3.62 -6.55
C ASP A 49 -3.73 -3.33 -7.04
N THR A 50 -2.76 -4.07 -6.48
CA THR A 50 -1.35 -3.92 -6.85
C THR A 50 -1.07 -4.35 -8.28
N GLY A 51 -1.91 -5.20 -8.88
CA GLY A 51 -1.81 -5.59 -10.28
C GLY A 51 -2.08 -4.42 -11.23
N ALA A 52 -2.87 -3.45 -10.79
CA ALA A 52 -3.17 -2.25 -11.56
C ALA A 52 -2.12 -1.13 -11.42
N LEU A 53 -1.12 -1.27 -10.56
CA LEU A 53 -0.08 -0.25 -10.34
C LEU A 53 1.01 -0.23 -11.43
N LEU A 54 1.11 -1.30 -12.22
CA LEU A 54 2.06 -1.43 -13.32
C LEU A 54 1.32 -1.80 -14.60
N THR A 55 1.10 -0.80 -15.45
CA THR A 55 0.38 -0.96 -16.72
C THR A 55 1.33 -1.20 -17.89
N ALA A 56 0.77 -1.73 -18.98
CA ALA A 56 1.43 -1.87 -20.27
C ALA A 56 1.97 -0.53 -20.79
N ASP A 57 1.25 0.58 -20.57
CA ASP A 57 1.69 1.91 -20.99
C ASP A 57 2.94 2.35 -20.21
N GLN A 58 2.94 2.21 -18.88
CA GLN A 58 4.12 2.52 -18.05
C GLN A 58 5.32 1.64 -18.44
N PHE A 59 5.08 0.37 -18.74
CA PHE A 59 6.12 -0.53 -19.24
C PHE A 59 6.68 -0.05 -20.58
N CYS A 60 5.82 0.29 -21.53
CA CYS A 60 6.22 0.77 -22.85
C CYS A 60 6.99 2.10 -22.77
N ASP A 61 6.57 3.02 -21.91
CA ASP A 61 7.23 4.30 -21.70
C ASP A 61 8.64 4.09 -21.12
N LEU A 62 8.77 3.26 -20.08
CA LEU A 62 10.09 2.92 -19.53
C LEU A 62 10.98 2.22 -20.56
N ALA A 63 10.41 1.32 -21.37
CA ALA A 63 11.16 0.61 -22.39
C ALA A 63 11.67 1.56 -23.50
N GLN A 64 10.86 2.56 -23.89
CA GLN A 64 11.25 3.63 -24.81
C GLN A 64 12.39 4.45 -24.22
N GLU A 65 12.24 4.97 -22.99
CA GLU A 65 13.29 5.73 -22.30
C GLU A 65 14.62 4.97 -22.27
N ARG A 66 14.58 3.68 -21.92
CA ARG A 66 15.76 2.81 -21.88
C ARG A 66 16.40 2.63 -23.25
N LEU A 67 15.62 2.52 -24.33
CA LEU A 67 16.21 2.42 -25.65
C LEU A 67 16.79 3.77 -26.09
N SER A 68 16.09 4.87 -25.80
CA SER A 68 16.56 6.21 -26.12
C SER A 68 17.86 6.57 -25.38
N ASP A 69 18.07 6.07 -24.15
CA ASP A 69 19.36 6.18 -23.46
C ASP A 69 20.51 5.49 -24.21
N GLU A 70 20.23 4.40 -24.94
CA GLU A 70 21.23 3.61 -25.66
C GLU A 70 21.53 4.15 -27.06
N ILE A 71 20.50 4.60 -27.78
CA ILE A 71 20.61 4.97 -29.22
C ILE A 71 20.15 6.41 -29.54
N GLY A 72 19.86 7.22 -28.52
CA GLY A 72 19.28 8.55 -28.67
C GLY A 72 17.84 8.53 -29.17
N GLU A 73 17.36 9.65 -29.71
CA GLU A 73 15.97 9.86 -30.19
C GLU A 73 15.46 8.81 -31.18
N SER A 74 16.35 7.99 -31.78
CA SER A 74 15.93 6.82 -32.58
C SER A 74 15.20 5.75 -31.77
N GLY A 75 15.24 5.81 -30.44
CA GLY A 75 14.52 4.93 -29.53
C GLY A 75 13.07 5.34 -29.26
N ASP A 76 12.68 6.57 -29.59
CA ASP A 76 11.39 7.16 -29.16
C ASP A 76 10.17 6.44 -29.77
N ASP A 77 10.33 5.77 -30.92
CA ASP A 77 9.24 5.01 -31.56
C ASP A 77 9.16 3.54 -31.07
N PHE A 78 10.00 3.12 -30.12
CA PHE A 78 10.02 1.74 -29.65
C PHE A 78 8.69 1.33 -29.02
N LEU A 79 8.16 0.17 -29.43
CA LEU A 79 6.86 -0.36 -28.98
C LEU A 79 5.63 0.53 -29.29
N SER A 80 5.79 1.66 -30.00
CA SER A 80 4.68 2.55 -30.38
C SER A 80 3.61 1.84 -31.22
N GLY A 81 3.99 0.81 -31.97
CA GLY A 81 3.10 0.00 -32.82
C GLY A 81 2.23 -1.02 -32.10
N ALA A 82 2.34 -1.16 -30.76
CA ALA A 82 1.53 -2.12 -30.01
C ALA A 82 0.04 -1.78 -30.06
N THR A 83 -0.80 -2.75 -30.45
CA THR A 83 -2.26 -2.56 -30.52
C THR A 83 -2.89 -2.52 -29.13
N ALA A 84 -4.15 -2.08 -29.05
CA ALA A 84 -4.89 -2.08 -27.79
C ALA A 84 -5.03 -3.50 -27.20
N GLU A 85 -5.22 -4.53 -28.03
CA GLU A 85 -5.30 -5.92 -27.59
C GLU A 85 -3.98 -6.43 -27.03
N GLN A 86 -2.85 -6.05 -27.65
CA GLN A 86 -1.52 -6.43 -27.16
C GLN A 86 -1.16 -5.71 -25.86
N ARG A 87 -1.59 -4.46 -25.69
CA ARG A 87 -1.46 -3.73 -24.42
C ARG A 87 -2.29 -4.39 -23.32
N ALA A 88 -3.54 -4.75 -23.63
CA ALA A 88 -4.39 -5.48 -22.68
C ALA A 88 -3.84 -6.87 -22.32
N GLU A 89 -3.22 -7.57 -23.29
CA GLU A 89 -2.50 -8.83 -23.03
C GLU A 89 -1.32 -8.62 -22.07
N LEU A 90 -0.54 -7.55 -22.27
CA LEU A 90 0.58 -7.19 -21.40
C LEU A 90 0.09 -6.78 -19.99
N ASP A 91 -0.98 -5.99 -19.88
CA ASP A 91 -1.60 -5.65 -18.58
C ASP A 91 -1.98 -6.92 -17.81
N ALA A 92 -2.64 -7.86 -18.48
CA ALA A 92 -3.05 -9.13 -17.87
C ALA A 92 -1.83 -9.95 -17.43
N LEU A 93 -0.76 -9.97 -18.22
CA LEU A 93 0.49 -10.65 -17.89
C LEU A 93 1.16 -10.03 -16.66
N LEU A 94 1.26 -8.70 -16.59
CA LEU A 94 1.87 -7.97 -15.49
C LEU A 94 1.08 -8.17 -14.19
N ALA A 95 -0.24 -8.02 -14.23
CA ALA A 95 -1.12 -8.26 -13.09
C ALA A 95 -1.03 -9.71 -12.59
N ALA A 96 -1.02 -10.69 -13.51
CA ALA A 96 -0.87 -12.09 -13.16
C ALA A 96 0.50 -12.40 -12.53
N TRP A 97 1.56 -11.72 -12.98
CA TRP A 97 2.88 -11.86 -12.38
C TRP A 97 2.92 -11.33 -10.96
N VAL A 98 2.40 -10.13 -10.71
CA VAL A 98 2.30 -9.54 -9.35
C VAL A 98 1.54 -10.48 -8.41
N ALA A 99 0.36 -10.97 -8.84
CA ALA A 99 -0.44 -11.89 -8.05
C ALA A 99 0.26 -13.23 -7.76
N LYS A 100 1.21 -13.65 -8.61
CA LYS A 100 1.98 -14.89 -8.42
C LYS A 100 3.09 -14.74 -7.38
N VAL A 101 3.74 -13.59 -7.32
CA VAL A 101 4.94 -13.40 -6.50
C VAL A 101 4.64 -12.77 -5.14
N GLU A 102 3.58 -11.97 -5.05
CA GLU A 102 3.24 -11.28 -3.82
C GLU A 102 2.47 -12.19 -2.84
N PRO A 103 2.90 -12.26 -1.56
CA PRO A 103 2.38 -13.25 -0.60
C PRO A 103 1.00 -12.92 -0.03
N GLY A 104 0.44 -11.73 -0.31
CA GLY A 104 -0.83 -11.30 0.24
C GLY A 104 -1.26 -9.90 -0.21
N PRO A 105 -2.43 -9.44 0.24
CA PRO A 105 -2.95 -8.13 -0.11
C PRO A 105 -2.12 -7.01 0.52
N TYR A 106 -1.91 -5.94 -0.25
CA TYR A 106 -1.41 -4.67 0.25
C TYR A 106 -2.59 -3.74 0.54
N TYR A 107 -2.45 -2.87 1.53
CA TYR A 107 -3.48 -1.90 1.87
C TYR A 107 -2.87 -0.51 2.02
N ARG A 108 -3.69 0.52 1.71
CA ARG A 108 -3.44 1.89 2.18
C ARG A 108 -4.26 2.15 3.43
N VAL A 109 -3.86 3.17 4.18
CA VAL A 109 -4.60 3.67 5.33
C VAL A 109 -5.10 5.08 5.04
N ASP A 110 -6.42 5.25 5.05
CA ASP A 110 -7.09 6.51 4.77
C ASP A 110 -7.74 7.10 6.03
N GLY A 111 -7.87 8.42 6.04
CA GLY A 111 -8.70 9.13 7.03
C GLY A 111 -8.29 8.94 8.49
N TRP A 112 -7.01 8.66 8.75
CA TRP A 112 -6.51 8.38 10.10
C TRP A 112 -6.59 9.58 11.04
N LYS A 113 -6.67 9.28 12.34
CA LYS A 113 -6.71 10.27 13.43
C LYS A 113 -5.86 9.80 14.59
N ALA A 114 -5.40 10.73 15.41
CA ALA A 114 -4.72 10.41 16.66
C ALA A 114 -5.72 9.87 17.70
N HIS A 115 -5.34 8.79 18.37
CA HIS A 115 -6.08 8.14 19.46
C HIS A 115 -5.16 8.02 20.68
N ARG A 116 -5.55 8.68 21.78
CA ARG A 116 -4.83 8.59 23.05
C ARG A 116 -5.23 7.33 23.80
N PHE A 117 -4.27 6.61 24.35
CA PHE A 117 -4.54 5.42 25.16
C PHE A 117 -5.47 5.72 26.35
N ALA A 118 -5.32 6.89 26.96
CA ALA A 118 -6.16 7.35 28.07
C ALA A 118 -7.66 7.44 27.72
N ASP A 119 -8.01 7.82 26.49
CA ASP A 119 -9.40 7.94 26.04
C ASP A 119 -10.10 6.56 26.00
N TYR A 120 -9.30 5.50 25.93
CA TYR A 120 -9.72 4.10 25.91
C TYR A 120 -9.50 3.40 27.26
N ARG A 121 -9.17 4.18 28.32
CA ARG A 121 -8.88 3.69 29.68
C ARG A 121 -7.68 2.74 29.73
N LEU A 122 -6.76 2.87 28.78
CA LEU A 122 -5.48 2.16 28.75
C LEU A 122 -4.41 3.06 29.37
N ASN A 123 -3.94 2.70 30.56
CA ASN A 123 -2.91 3.44 31.29
C ASN A 123 -1.78 2.49 31.68
N ARG A 124 -0.55 2.95 31.53
CA ARG A 124 0.63 2.23 32.03
C ARG A 124 0.93 2.78 33.42
N GLU A 125 1.08 1.88 34.40
CA GLU A 125 1.54 2.29 35.72
C GLU A 125 3.01 2.72 35.58
N ALA A 126 3.36 3.89 36.10
CA ALA A 126 4.75 4.29 36.19
C ALA A 126 5.44 3.42 37.25
N GLU A 127 6.50 2.69 36.87
CA GLU A 127 7.39 1.99 37.81
C GLU A 127 8.09 2.96 38.77
#